data_AF-A0A353NQY8-F1
#
_entry.id   AF-A0A353NQY8-F1
#
_cell.length_a   1.000
_cell.length_b   1.000
_cell.length_c   1.000
_cell.angle_alpha   90.00
_cell.angle_beta   90.00
_cell.angle_gamma   90.00
#
_symmetry.space_group_name_H-M   'P 1'
#
loop_
_entity.id
_entity.type
_entity.pdbx_description
1 polymer ?
#
loop_
_entity_poly.entity_id
_entity_poly.type
_entity_poly.pdbx_seq_one_letter_code
_entity_poly.pdbx_strand_id
1 'polypeptide(L)'
;MPDDSREESPDILGVRLEKVAELESNGIEPFGKRFPVEQHIAEIVADFSANDDREVTIAGRLIAKRGHGKASFGDLQDFSGKIQVYARLNDIGSDAYELYKKLDIGDIIGVRGTVFRTKREEITVAIKSFELLSKSLRPLPEKWHGLKDVDLRYRQRYLDLIVNPGVKDVFLKRFEIIRAIRHHLEERHFLEVETPMMQPVAGGAAARPFITHHNALDMDLYLRIAPELYLKRLVVGGFERVFEINRSFRNEGISTKHNPEFTMLELYQAYADYQDMMEITEGLISTVAQQVLGTLQVTFSDREIDFSTPWTRISMMDAVLHPSC
;
A
#
# COMPACT_ATOMS: atom_id res chain seq x y z
N MET A 1 27.03 -7.67 23.91
CA MET A 1 28.07 -7.62 22.86
C MET A 1 27.35 -7.82 21.54
N PRO A 2 27.17 -6.77 20.70
CA PRO A 2 26.69 -6.99 19.36
C PRO A 2 27.81 -7.57 18.52
N ASP A 3 27.45 -8.59 17.76
CA ASP A 3 28.23 -9.39 16.83
C ASP A 3 29.03 -8.52 15.83
N ASP A 4 30.32 -8.81 15.74
CA ASP A 4 31.37 -8.07 15.02
C ASP A 4 31.60 -8.68 13.63
N SER A 5 30.50 -8.79 12.86
CA SER A 5 30.52 -9.24 11.47
C SER A 5 29.80 -8.25 10.56
N ARG A 6 30.19 -6.97 10.65
CA ARG A 6 29.98 -6.03 9.54
C ARG A 6 31.09 -6.29 8.53
N GLU A 7 30.86 -7.20 7.59
CA GLU A 7 31.56 -7.11 6.31
C GLU A 7 31.42 -5.66 5.81
N GLU A 8 32.56 -5.01 5.58
CA GLU A 8 32.61 -3.64 5.07
C GLU A 8 31.91 -3.59 3.71
N SER A 9 30.61 -3.28 3.73
CA SER A 9 29.91 -2.84 2.53
C SER A 9 30.70 -1.69 1.94
N PRO A 10 30.99 -1.68 0.63
CA PRO A 10 31.51 -0.49 -0.04
C PRO A 10 30.66 0.70 0.36
N ASP A 11 31.27 1.89 0.49
CA ASP A 11 30.52 3.13 0.77
C ASP A 11 29.69 3.52 -0.46
N ILE A 12 28.63 2.75 -0.72
CA ILE A 12 27.71 2.94 -1.83
C ILE A 12 27.02 4.30 -1.71
N LEU A 13 26.81 4.78 -0.48
CA LEU A 13 26.23 6.10 -0.24
C LEU A 13 27.20 7.19 -0.71
N GLY A 14 28.47 7.12 -0.30
CA GLY A 14 29.53 8.03 -0.76
C GLY A 14 29.64 8.05 -2.28
N VAL A 15 29.74 6.87 -2.91
CA VAL A 15 29.79 6.76 -4.39
C VAL A 15 28.55 7.37 -5.06
N ARG A 16 27.35 7.17 -4.50
CA ARG A 16 26.12 7.76 -5.06
C ARG A 16 26.03 9.26 -4.83
N LEU A 17 26.58 9.78 -3.74
CA LEU A 17 26.70 11.22 -3.48
C LEU A 17 27.71 11.89 -4.43
N GLU A 18 28.84 11.24 -4.71
CA GLU A 18 29.80 11.72 -5.72
C GLU A 18 29.15 11.81 -7.11
N LYS A 19 28.34 10.81 -7.49
CA LYS A 19 27.55 10.86 -8.73
C LYS A 19 26.56 12.01 -8.75
N VAL A 20 25.93 12.35 -7.63
CA VAL A 20 25.03 13.51 -7.53
C VAL A 20 25.80 14.80 -7.82
N ALA A 21 26.96 15.00 -7.18
CA ALA A 21 27.81 16.17 -7.44
C ALA A 21 28.29 16.23 -8.90
N GLU A 22 28.62 15.07 -9.49
CA GLU A 22 28.99 14.99 -10.90
C GLU A 22 27.82 15.40 -11.82
N LEU A 23 26.61 14.92 -11.56
CA LEU A 23 25.41 15.29 -12.34
C LEU A 23 25.17 16.80 -12.27
N GLU A 24 25.21 17.38 -11.08
CA GLU A 24 25.04 18.83 -10.86
C GLU A 24 26.11 19.65 -11.60
N SER A 25 27.37 19.22 -11.54
CA SER A 25 28.48 19.90 -12.24
C SER A 25 28.33 19.89 -13.77
N ASN A 26 27.61 18.89 -14.30
CA ASN A 26 27.29 18.77 -15.73
C ASN A 26 25.94 19.43 -16.08
N GLY A 27 25.31 20.16 -15.16
CA GLY A 27 24.03 20.84 -15.38
C GLY A 27 22.82 19.90 -15.46
N ILE A 28 22.95 18.65 -15.00
CA ILE A 28 21.87 17.66 -14.94
C ILE A 28 21.28 17.68 -13.54
N GLU A 29 19.97 17.91 -13.43
CA GLU A 29 19.26 17.92 -12.15
C GLU A 29 19.07 16.49 -11.61
N PRO A 30 19.74 16.08 -10.51
CA PRO A 30 19.63 14.73 -9.94
C PRO A 30 18.25 14.44 -9.32
N PHE A 31 17.49 15.48 -8.96
CA PHE A 31 16.13 15.39 -8.43
C PHE A 31 15.18 16.13 -9.36
N GLY A 32 15.00 15.54 -10.55
CA GLY A 32 14.38 16.12 -11.73
C GLY A 32 13.03 16.83 -11.55
N LYS A 33 12.55 17.37 -12.67
CA LYS A 33 11.34 18.21 -12.71
C LYS A 33 10.08 17.38 -13.00
N ARG A 34 8.94 18.06 -13.15
CA ARG A 34 7.71 17.45 -13.66
C ARG A 34 7.98 16.75 -14.98
N PHE A 35 7.68 15.46 -15.06
CA PHE A 35 7.71 14.66 -16.27
C PHE A 35 6.27 14.24 -16.63
N PRO A 36 5.79 14.47 -17.87
CA PRO A 36 4.48 13.99 -18.28
C PRO A 36 4.52 12.47 -18.42
N VAL A 37 3.59 11.77 -17.76
CA VAL A 37 3.37 10.33 -17.95
C VAL A 37 2.05 10.18 -18.68
N GLU A 38 2.06 9.47 -19.81
CA GLU A 38 0.89 9.33 -20.69
C GLU A 38 0.24 7.95 -20.60
N GLN A 39 1.01 6.92 -20.22
CA GLN A 39 0.51 5.54 -20.08
C GLN A 39 1.09 4.87 -18.83
N HIS A 40 0.34 3.92 -18.28
CA HIS A 40 0.86 2.98 -17.29
C HIS A 40 1.43 1.73 -17.95
N ILE A 41 2.45 1.14 -17.32
CA ILE A 41 3.12 -0.04 -17.86
C ILE A 41 2.15 -1.20 -18.10
N ALA A 42 1.25 -1.47 -17.16
CA ALA A 42 0.29 -2.57 -17.28
C ALA A 42 -0.64 -2.40 -18.49
N GLU A 43 -0.99 -1.17 -18.87
CA GLU A 43 -1.85 -0.88 -20.03
C GLU A 43 -1.14 -1.25 -21.33
N ILE A 44 0.15 -0.90 -21.44
CA ILE A 44 1.00 -1.23 -22.60
C ILE A 44 1.17 -2.75 -22.72
N VAL A 45 1.38 -3.43 -21.60
CA VAL A 45 1.58 -4.90 -21.58
C VAL A 45 0.27 -5.63 -21.87
N ALA A 46 -0.87 -5.17 -21.35
CA ALA A 46 -2.17 -5.80 -21.53
C ALA A 46 -2.69 -5.70 -22.97
N ASP A 47 -2.42 -4.57 -23.65
CA ASP A 47 -2.82 -4.36 -25.05
C ASP A 47 -1.60 -4.07 -25.94
N PHE A 48 -0.68 -5.04 -26.01
CA PHE A 48 0.49 -4.91 -26.86
C PHE A 48 0.12 -4.66 -28.33
N SER A 49 -0.92 -5.33 -28.86
CA SER A 49 -1.35 -5.19 -30.25
C SER A 49 -1.69 -3.76 -30.64
N ALA A 50 -2.33 -2.99 -29.75
CA ALA A 50 -2.64 -1.60 -30.00
C ALA A 50 -1.43 -0.67 -29.82
N ASN A 51 -0.38 -1.13 -29.13
CA ASN A 51 0.80 -0.35 -28.77
C ASN A 51 2.05 -0.68 -29.60
N ASP A 52 2.06 -1.78 -30.36
CA ASP A 52 3.21 -2.17 -31.19
C ASP A 52 3.57 -1.06 -32.18
N ASP A 53 4.88 -0.76 -32.27
CA ASP A 53 5.45 0.36 -33.01
C ASP A 53 4.94 1.77 -32.62
N ARG A 54 4.20 1.91 -31.51
CA ARG A 54 3.75 3.22 -31.01
C ARG A 54 4.73 3.85 -30.05
N GLU A 55 4.74 5.18 -30.04
CA GLU A 55 5.45 5.94 -29.01
C GLU A 55 4.65 5.97 -27.71
N VAL A 56 5.36 5.76 -26.61
CA VAL A 56 4.84 5.83 -25.25
C VAL A 56 5.72 6.73 -24.39
N THR A 57 5.09 7.36 -23.40
CA THR A 57 5.77 8.18 -22.39
C THR A 57 5.48 7.61 -21.01
N ILE A 58 6.44 6.90 -20.44
CA ILE A 58 6.31 6.19 -19.16
C ILE A 58 7.36 6.67 -18.16
N ALA A 59 7.12 6.45 -16.87
CA ALA A 59 8.11 6.69 -15.82
C ALA A 59 8.08 5.58 -14.78
N GLY A 60 9.22 5.30 -14.18
CA GLY A 60 9.31 4.28 -13.15
C GLY A 60 10.68 4.16 -12.52
N ARG A 61 10.79 3.25 -11.56
CA ARG A 61 12.03 2.88 -10.90
C ARG A 61 12.79 1.85 -11.73
N LEU A 62 14.08 2.08 -11.93
CA LEU A 62 14.97 1.12 -12.56
C LEU A 62 15.30 -0.01 -11.56
N ILE A 63 14.81 -1.21 -11.79
CA ILE A 63 14.98 -2.36 -10.87
C ILE A 63 15.99 -3.40 -11.34
N ALA A 64 16.42 -3.30 -12.60
CA ALA A 64 17.56 -4.03 -13.13
C ALA A 64 18.17 -3.24 -14.29
N LYS A 65 19.46 -3.46 -14.54
CA LYS A 65 20.18 -2.86 -15.66
C LYS A 65 21.33 -3.77 -16.09
N ARG A 66 21.51 -3.94 -17.40
CA ARG A 66 22.55 -4.79 -18.00
C ARG A 66 23.07 -4.15 -19.29
N GLY A 67 24.39 -3.98 -19.40
CA GLY A 67 25.04 -3.34 -20.55
C GLY A 67 25.78 -4.34 -21.43
N HIS A 68 25.75 -4.13 -22.75
CA HIS A 68 26.48 -4.90 -23.76
C HIS A 68 27.02 -3.94 -24.83
N GLY A 69 28.23 -3.41 -24.62
CA GLY A 69 28.87 -2.48 -25.56
C GLY A 69 28.03 -1.22 -25.84
N LYS A 70 27.53 -1.09 -27.07
CA LYS A 70 26.75 0.06 -27.57
C LYS A 70 25.24 -0.03 -27.30
N ALA A 71 24.79 -1.06 -26.59
CA ALA A 71 23.40 -1.18 -26.16
C ALA A 71 23.29 -1.63 -24.70
N SER A 72 22.23 -1.19 -24.03
CA SER A 72 21.92 -1.52 -22.64
C SER A 72 20.44 -1.81 -22.48
N PHE A 73 20.11 -2.80 -21.65
CA PHE A 73 18.74 -3.11 -21.25
C PHE A 73 18.53 -2.72 -19.79
N GLY A 74 17.33 -2.27 -19.47
CA GLY A 74 16.88 -2.02 -18.12
C GLY A 74 15.50 -2.61 -17.89
N ASP A 75 15.16 -2.80 -16.63
CA ASP A 75 13.82 -3.16 -16.21
C ASP A 75 13.23 -1.96 -15.46
N LEU A 76 12.18 -1.36 -16.01
CA LEU A 76 11.49 -0.22 -15.42
C LEU A 76 10.22 -0.71 -14.71
N GLN A 77 10.00 -0.28 -13.48
CA GLN A 77 8.83 -0.62 -12.68
C GLN A 77 8.09 0.65 -12.27
N ASP A 78 6.82 0.75 -12.63
CA ASP A 78 5.91 1.80 -12.15
C ASP A 78 4.96 1.23 -11.09
N PHE A 79 3.92 1.98 -10.73
CA PHE A 79 2.91 1.46 -9.82
C PHE A 79 2.20 0.24 -10.41
N SER A 80 1.89 0.22 -11.70
CA SER A 80 1.04 -0.77 -12.35
C SER A 80 1.75 -2.09 -12.67
N GLY A 81 3.06 -2.06 -12.94
CA GLY A 81 3.79 -3.25 -13.38
C GLY A 81 5.24 -2.97 -13.77
N LYS A 82 5.78 -3.84 -14.61
CA LYS A 82 7.18 -3.84 -15.04
C LYS A 82 7.28 -4.01 -16.56
N ILE A 83 8.18 -3.26 -17.20
CA ILE A 83 8.49 -3.37 -18.62
C ILE A 83 10.00 -3.31 -18.85
N GLN A 84 10.47 -3.94 -19.92
CA GLN A 84 11.84 -3.79 -20.36
C GLN A 84 12.03 -2.46 -21.10
N VAL A 85 13.16 -1.81 -20.88
CA VAL A 85 13.59 -0.63 -21.65
C VAL A 85 14.92 -0.94 -22.33
N TYR A 86 15.09 -0.42 -23.54
CA TYR A 86 16.26 -0.68 -24.38
C TYR A 86 16.90 0.62 -24.84
N ALA A 87 18.11 0.89 -24.37
CA ALA A 87 18.89 2.07 -24.72
C ALA A 87 20.00 1.69 -25.71
N ARG A 88 20.10 2.38 -26.85
CA ARG A 88 21.16 2.18 -27.83
C ARG A 88 21.87 3.49 -28.14
N LEU A 89 23.20 3.46 -28.18
CA LEU A 89 24.04 4.62 -28.45
C LEU A 89 23.62 5.39 -29.72
N ASN A 90 23.28 4.66 -30.78
CA ASN A 90 22.91 5.27 -32.06
C ASN A 90 21.54 5.96 -32.02
N ASP A 91 20.67 5.58 -31.09
CA ASP A 91 19.28 6.04 -31.06
C ASP A 91 19.13 7.25 -30.12
N ILE A 92 19.86 7.27 -28.99
CA ILE A 92 19.79 8.36 -28.00
C ILE A 92 21.01 9.30 -28.00
N GLY A 93 22.05 8.98 -28.77
CA GLY A 93 23.29 9.77 -28.85
C GLY A 93 24.31 9.46 -27.74
N SER A 94 25.52 9.99 -27.90
CA SER A 94 26.68 9.67 -27.02
C SER A 94 26.47 10.13 -25.58
N ASP A 95 26.13 11.40 -25.38
CA ASP A 95 26.05 12.00 -24.04
C ASP A 95 24.93 11.37 -23.21
N ALA A 96 23.76 11.18 -23.81
CA ALA A 96 22.63 10.52 -23.16
C ALA A 96 22.94 9.04 -22.85
N TYR A 97 23.66 8.34 -23.73
CA TYR A 97 24.02 6.94 -23.48
C TYR A 97 25.06 6.79 -22.36
N GLU A 98 26.04 7.70 -22.26
CA GLU A 98 26.96 7.72 -21.13
C GLU A 98 26.24 8.08 -19.82
N LEU A 99 25.27 9.02 -19.85
CA LEU A 99 24.40 9.27 -18.70
C LEU A 99 23.59 8.02 -18.32
N TYR A 100 23.01 7.33 -19.30
CA TYR A 100 22.25 6.10 -19.06
C TYR A 100 23.12 5.03 -18.40
N LYS A 101 24.38 4.89 -18.83
CA LYS A 101 25.37 3.99 -18.19
C LYS A 101 25.70 4.35 -16.75
N LYS A 102 25.61 5.63 -16.36
CA LYS A 102 25.86 6.07 -14.99
C LYS A 102 24.67 5.86 -14.03
N LEU A 103 23.45 5.69 -14.56
CA LEU A 103 22.26 5.36 -13.76
C LEU A 103 22.46 4.11 -12.90
N ASP A 104 21.92 4.15 -11.69
CA ASP A 104 21.96 3.04 -10.74
C ASP A 104 20.60 2.35 -10.59
N ILE A 105 20.63 1.08 -10.19
CA ILE A 105 19.43 0.39 -9.72
C ILE A 105 18.86 1.16 -8.52
N GLY A 106 17.56 1.47 -8.61
CA GLY A 106 16.82 2.29 -7.66
C GLY A 106 16.49 3.68 -8.18
N ASP A 107 17.21 4.20 -9.18
CA ASP A 107 16.92 5.52 -9.78
C ASP A 107 15.53 5.53 -10.42
N ILE A 108 14.86 6.67 -10.35
CA ILE A 108 13.57 6.89 -11.03
C ILE A 108 13.85 7.66 -12.31
N ILE A 109 13.40 7.13 -13.44
CA ILE A 109 13.58 7.74 -14.76
C ILE A 109 12.25 7.86 -15.51
N GLY A 110 12.14 8.90 -16.32
CA GLY A 110 11.13 9.05 -17.36
C GLY A 110 11.69 8.59 -18.69
N VAL A 111 10.89 7.90 -19.50
CA VAL A 111 11.30 7.31 -20.78
C VAL A 111 10.26 7.67 -21.83
N ARG A 112 10.74 8.20 -22.96
CA ARG A 112 9.99 8.30 -24.21
C ARG A 112 10.61 7.36 -25.22
N GLY A 113 9.79 6.54 -25.86
CA GLY A 113 10.31 5.52 -26.76
C GLY A 113 9.23 4.78 -27.51
N THR A 114 9.67 3.90 -28.40
CA THR A 114 8.77 3.08 -29.23
C THR A 114 8.65 1.68 -28.63
N VAL A 115 7.42 1.20 -28.47
CA VAL A 115 7.15 -0.16 -28.01
C VAL A 115 7.44 -1.14 -29.15
N PHE A 116 8.11 -2.24 -28.82
CA PHE A 116 8.36 -3.33 -29.75
C PHE A 116 8.51 -4.65 -29.00
N ARG A 117 8.55 -5.76 -29.74
CA ARG A 117 8.84 -7.09 -29.17
C ARG A 117 10.24 -7.55 -29.51
N THR A 118 10.99 -8.00 -28.50
CA THR A 118 12.32 -8.57 -28.72
C THR A 118 12.24 -9.98 -29.31
N LYS A 119 13.36 -10.50 -29.83
CA LYS A 119 13.47 -11.91 -30.29
C LYS A 119 13.15 -12.96 -29.22
N ARG A 120 13.12 -12.57 -27.94
CA ARG A 120 12.76 -13.44 -26.81
C ARG A 120 11.31 -13.27 -26.38
N GLU A 121 10.49 -12.64 -27.23
CA GLU A 121 9.08 -12.35 -26.99
C GLU A 121 8.80 -11.42 -25.78
N GLU A 122 9.80 -10.68 -25.31
CA GLU A 122 9.62 -9.70 -24.22
C GLU A 122 9.24 -8.33 -24.79
N ILE A 123 8.11 -7.78 -24.30
CA ILE A 123 7.62 -6.43 -24.63
C ILE A 123 8.60 -5.39 -24.08
N THR A 124 9.07 -4.49 -24.94
CA THR A 124 10.16 -3.57 -24.64
C THR A 124 9.90 -2.18 -25.20
N VAL A 125 10.36 -1.14 -24.51
CA VAL A 125 10.38 0.23 -25.02
C VAL A 125 11.80 0.58 -25.49
N ALA A 126 11.98 0.79 -26.79
CA ALA A 126 13.20 1.34 -27.36
C ALA A 126 13.28 2.84 -27.05
N ILE A 127 14.23 3.22 -26.18
CA ILE A 127 14.36 4.59 -25.67
C ILE A 127 14.78 5.51 -26.82
N LYS A 128 14.02 6.58 -27.03
CA LYS A 128 14.38 7.73 -27.89
C LYS A 128 14.95 8.87 -27.04
N SER A 129 14.37 9.10 -25.88
CA SER A 129 14.92 9.99 -24.86
C SER A 129 14.52 9.52 -23.46
N PHE A 130 15.32 9.90 -22.47
CA PHE A 130 15.01 9.65 -21.07
C PHE A 130 15.45 10.83 -20.21
N GLU A 131 14.83 10.95 -19.04
CA GLU A 131 15.14 11.97 -18.05
C GLU A 131 15.34 11.30 -16.68
N LEU A 132 16.37 11.70 -15.94
CA LEU A 132 16.54 11.32 -14.54
C LEU A 132 15.54 12.13 -13.70
N LEU A 133 14.64 11.45 -13.01
CA LEU A 133 13.60 12.09 -12.19
C LEU A 133 13.96 12.09 -10.70
N SER A 134 14.68 11.06 -10.24
CA SER A 134 15.17 11.01 -8.87
C SER A 134 16.34 10.05 -8.75
N LYS A 135 17.50 10.58 -8.33
CA LYS A 135 18.65 9.76 -7.96
C LYS A 135 18.37 9.02 -6.66
N SER A 136 18.55 7.71 -6.69
CA SER A 136 18.53 6.86 -5.52
C SER A 136 19.89 6.90 -4.83
N LEU A 137 19.91 7.34 -3.57
CA LEU A 137 21.14 7.41 -2.75
C LEU A 137 21.44 6.10 -2.00
N ARG A 138 20.43 5.25 -1.80
CA ARG A 138 20.56 3.97 -1.10
C ARG A 138 20.25 2.81 -2.06
N PRO A 139 21.00 1.71 -2.03
CA PRO A 139 20.71 0.56 -2.88
C PRO A 139 19.36 -0.06 -2.50
N LEU A 140 18.70 -0.69 -3.48
CA LEU A 140 17.55 -1.56 -3.20
C LEU A 140 18.04 -2.84 -2.50
N PRO A 141 17.21 -3.46 -1.64
CA PRO A 141 17.54 -4.77 -1.07
C PRO A 141 17.77 -5.82 -2.16
N GLU A 142 18.68 -6.77 -1.92
CA GLU A 142 18.97 -7.83 -2.89
C GLU A 142 17.75 -8.74 -3.14
N LYS A 143 17.44 -9.03 -4.41
CA LYS A 143 16.23 -9.78 -4.83
C LYS A 143 16.06 -11.17 -4.17
N TRP A 144 17.15 -11.87 -3.83
CA TRP A 144 17.08 -13.29 -3.42
C TRP A 144 16.98 -13.48 -1.89
N HIS A 145 17.42 -12.49 -1.12
CA HIS A 145 17.44 -12.53 0.36
C HIS A 145 16.79 -11.32 1.03
N GLY A 146 16.61 -10.21 0.33
CA GLY A 146 16.75 -8.86 0.89
C GLY A 146 15.60 -8.30 1.70
N LEU A 147 14.40 -8.91 1.69
CA LEU A 147 13.33 -8.45 2.58
C LEU A 147 12.37 -9.57 2.98
N LYS A 148 12.93 -10.70 3.42
CA LYS A 148 12.14 -11.77 4.07
C LYS A 148 11.90 -11.49 5.55
N ASP A 149 12.81 -10.75 6.18
CA ASP A 149 12.70 -10.35 7.59
C ASP A 149 11.41 -9.53 7.81
N VAL A 150 10.50 -10.08 8.61
CA VAL A 150 9.17 -9.53 8.82
C VAL A 150 9.23 -8.16 9.51
N ASP A 151 10.14 -7.97 10.46
CA ASP A 151 10.28 -6.71 11.19
C ASP A 151 10.82 -5.61 10.28
N LEU A 152 11.81 -5.91 9.44
CA LEU A 152 12.37 -4.97 8.48
C LEU A 152 11.34 -4.55 7.44
N ARG A 153 10.50 -5.48 6.95
CA ARG A 153 9.37 -5.16 6.06
C ARG A 153 8.39 -4.18 6.69
N TYR A 154 8.11 -4.33 7.98
CA TYR A 154 7.18 -3.45 8.70
C TYR A 154 7.80 -2.08 8.99
N ARG A 155 9.09 -2.02 9.31
CA ARG A 155 9.83 -0.76 9.52
C ARG A 155 10.08 0.02 8.24
N GLN A 156 10.32 -0.68 7.13
CA GLN A 156 10.66 -0.11 5.83
C GLN A 156 9.61 -0.51 4.78
N ARG A 157 8.34 -0.17 5.05
CA ARG A 157 7.21 -0.54 4.18
C ARG A 157 7.40 -0.11 2.72
N TYR A 158 8.07 1.02 2.48
CA TYR A 158 8.37 1.50 1.13
C TYR A 158 9.27 0.54 0.35
N LEU A 159 10.22 -0.15 1.00
CA LEU A 159 11.02 -1.19 0.35
C LEU A 159 10.18 -2.44 0.10
N ASP A 160 9.36 -2.84 1.07
CA ASP A 160 8.47 -4.00 0.94
C ASP A 160 7.51 -3.86 -0.24
N LEU A 161 6.95 -2.66 -0.44
CA LEU A 161 6.09 -2.33 -1.59
C LEU A 161 6.83 -2.38 -2.93
N ILE A 162 8.15 -2.09 -2.95
CA ILE A 162 8.95 -2.15 -4.18
C ILE A 162 9.25 -3.61 -4.55
N VAL A 163 9.68 -4.42 -3.59
CA VAL A 163 10.26 -5.75 -3.87
C VAL A 163 9.26 -6.90 -3.77
N ASN A 164 8.13 -6.73 -3.09
CA ASN A 164 7.11 -7.75 -2.91
C ASN A 164 5.76 -7.32 -3.53
N PRO A 165 5.50 -7.63 -4.81
CA PRO A 165 4.28 -7.19 -5.51
C PRO A 165 2.97 -7.55 -4.78
N GLY A 166 2.89 -8.74 -4.19
CA GLY A 166 1.67 -9.17 -3.47
C GLY A 166 1.32 -8.31 -2.24
N VAL A 167 2.27 -7.57 -1.67
CA VAL A 167 2.00 -6.63 -0.57
C VAL A 167 1.13 -5.48 -1.06
N LYS A 168 1.36 -5.00 -2.29
CA LYS A 168 0.56 -3.94 -2.90
C LYS A 168 -0.90 -4.38 -3.04
N ASP A 169 -1.14 -5.61 -3.49
CA ASP A 169 -2.49 -6.16 -3.69
C ASP A 169 -3.25 -6.25 -2.36
N VAL A 170 -2.56 -6.56 -1.25
CA VAL A 170 -3.16 -6.54 0.10
C VAL A 170 -3.65 -5.13 0.47
N PHE A 171 -2.87 -4.08 0.19
CA PHE A 171 -3.31 -2.70 0.45
C PHE A 171 -4.46 -2.27 -0.46
N LEU A 172 -4.42 -2.64 -1.75
CA LEU A 172 -5.52 -2.36 -2.68
C LEU A 172 -6.82 -3.02 -2.22
N LYS A 173 -6.80 -4.31 -1.88
CA LYS A 173 -7.94 -5.01 -1.29
C LYS A 173 -8.41 -4.34 0.00
N ARG A 174 -7.51 -3.86 0.86
CA ARG A 174 -7.90 -3.09 2.07
C ARG A 174 -8.66 -1.82 1.71
N PHE A 175 -8.23 -1.06 0.70
CA PHE A 175 -8.94 0.14 0.25
C PHE A 175 -10.31 -0.20 -0.33
N GLU A 176 -10.40 -1.27 -1.13
CA GLU A 176 -11.65 -1.77 -1.68
C GLU A 176 -12.62 -2.24 -0.59
N ILE A 177 -12.13 -2.96 0.42
CA ILE A 177 -12.92 -3.39 1.59
C ILE A 177 -13.52 -2.17 2.30
N ILE A 178 -12.72 -1.16 2.61
CA ILE A 178 -13.22 0.05 3.29
C ILE A 178 -14.27 0.77 2.44
N ARG A 179 -14.04 0.88 1.13
CA ARG A 179 -15.00 1.47 0.20
C ARG A 179 -16.31 0.68 0.14
N ALA A 180 -16.22 -0.65 0.06
CA ALA A 180 -17.38 -1.54 0.04
C ALA A 180 -18.19 -1.45 1.34
N ILE A 181 -17.52 -1.36 2.50
CA ILE A 181 -18.19 -1.16 3.79
C ILE A 181 -18.99 0.14 3.80
N ARG A 182 -18.38 1.26 3.39
CA ARG A 182 -19.07 2.56 3.31
C ARG A 182 -20.31 2.48 2.43
N HIS A 183 -20.15 2.00 1.20
CA HIS A 183 -21.24 1.88 0.24
C HIS A 183 -22.40 1.03 0.78
N HIS A 184 -22.09 -0.13 1.37
CA HIS A 184 -23.10 -1.03 1.93
C HIS A 184 -23.94 -0.37 3.04
N LEU A 185 -23.32 0.45 3.89
CA LEU A 185 -23.98 1.18 4.97
C LEU A 185 -24.74 2.41 4.45
N GLU A 186 -24.19 3.13 3.48
CA GLU A 186 -24.84 4.26 2.80
C GLU A 186 -26.13 3.83 2.09
N GLU A 187 -26.12 2.69 1.39
CA GLU A 187 -27.32 2.09 0.78
C GLU A 187 -28.41 1.75 1.80
N ARG A 188 -28.04 1.59 3.07
CA ARG A 188 -28.95 1.35 4.21
C ARG A 188 -29.28 2.63 4.98
N HIS A 189 -28.94 3.78 4.42
CA HIS A 189 -29.19 5.11 5.00
C HIS A 189 -28.47 5.38 6.32
N PHE A 190 -27.33 4.72 6.56
CA PHE A 190 -26.44 5.12 7.64
C PHE A 190 -25.65 6.37 7.24
N LEU A 191 -25.50 7.31 8.18
CA LEU A 191 -24.71 8.52 8.00
C LEU A 191 -23.28 8.29 8.53
N GLU A 192 -22.26 8.49 7.67
CA GLU A 192 -20.86 8.51 8.13
C GLU A 192 -20.64 9.80 8.94
N VAL A 193 -20.11 9.67 10.14
CA VAL A 193 -19.84 10.78 11.06
C VAL A 193 -18.41 10.71 11.59
N GLU A 194 -17.91 11.84 12.09
CA GLU A 194 -16.62 11.91 12.77
C GLU A 194 -16.81 12.39 14.21
N THR A 195 -16.31 11.62 15.18
CA THR A 195 -16.37 11.96 16.60
C THR A 195 -14.98 12.22 17.19
N PRO A 196 -14.86 12.93 18.33
CA PRO A 196 -13.56 13.31 18.88
C PRO A 196 -12.62 12.14 19.16
N MET A 197 -11.38 12.28 18.67
CA MET A 197 -10.25 11.36 18.94
C MET A 197 -9.61 11.60 20.30
N MET A 198 -9.64 12.83 20.79
CA MET A 198 -9.17 13.22 22.11
C MET A 198 -10.38 13.45 22.99
N GLN A 199 -10.48 12.71 24.09
CA GLN A 199 -11.64 12.70 24.97
C GLN A 199 -11.22 13.06 26.39
N PRO A 200 -12.03 13.80 27.16
CA PRO A 200 -11.72 14.11 28.57
C PRO A 200 -11.82 12.89 29.49
N VAL A 201 -12.58 11.88 29.08
CA VAL A 201 -12.70 10.59 29.77
C VAL A 201 -12.66 9.49 28.71
N ALA A 202 -11.75 8.53 28.84
CA ALA A 202 -11.72 7.35 28.00
C ALA A 202 -12.86 6.38 28.39
N GLY A 203 -13.72 6.01 27.44
CA GLY A 203 -14.83 5.08 27.67
C GLY A 203 -15.26 4.36 26.40
N GLY A 204 -16.30 3.51 26.50
CA GLY A 204 -16.82 2.70 25.39
C GLY A 204 -16.08 1.36 25.15
N ALA A 205 -15.03 1.07 25.91
CA ALA A 205 -14.35 -0.23 25.89
C ALA A 205 -13.59 -0.46 27.21
N ALA A 206 -13.15 -1.70 27.44
CA ALA A 206 -12.22 -2.03 28.51
C ALA A 206 -10.78 -2.09 27.95
N ALA A 207 -10.04 -0.98 28.02
CA ALA A 207 -8.66 -0.89 27.56
C ALA A 207 -7.90 0.22 28.31
N ARG A 208 -6.57 0.11 28.39
CA ARG A 208 -5.72 1.20 28.92
C ARG A 208 -5.58 2.29 27.84
N PRO A 209 -5.91 3.56 28.13
CA PRO A 209 -5.79 4.64 27.14
C PRO A 209 -4.35 5.17 27.03
N PHE A 210 -4.07 5.86 25.92
CA PHE A 210 -2.95 6.81 25.87
C PHE A 210 -3.39 8.13 26.48
N ILE A 211 -2.51 8.75 27.27
CA ILE A 211 -2.74 10.04 27.93
C ILE A 211 -1.89 11.10 27.22
N THR A 212 -2.46 12.26 27.00
CA THR A 212 -1.79 13.44 26.44
C THR A 212 -2.27 14.69 27.17
N HIS A 213 -1.58 15.81 27.00
CA HIS A 213 -1.90 17.06 27.69
C HIS A 213 -2.16 18.19 26.70
N HIS A 214 -3.21 18.97 26.93
CA HIS A 214 -3.56 20.13 26.10
C HIS A 214 -3.06 21.43 26.75
N ASN A 215 -1.89 21.90 26.34
CA ASN A 215 -1.18 23.02 26.97
C ASN A 215 -2.02 24.30 27.18
N ALA A 216 -2.83 24.71 26.19
CA ALA A 216 -3.57 25.98 26.30
C ALA A 216 -4.80 25.90 27.20
N LEU A 217 -5.30 24.69 27.48
CA LEU A 217 -6.45 24.46 28.36
C LEU A 217 -6.03 23.88 29.71
N ASP A 218 -4.72 23.64 29.89
CA ASP A 218 -4.10 23.05 31.07
C ASP A 218 -4.89 21.83 31.58
N MET A 219 -5.16 20.87 30.68
CA MET A 219 -5.95 19.69 31.00
C MET A 219 -5.43 18.44 30.29
N ASP A 220 -5.58 17.31 30.97
CA ASP A 220 -5.30 16.00 30.40
C ASP A 220 -6.44 15.54 29.48
N LEU A 221 -6.04 14.90 28.39
CA LEU A 221 -6.92 14.28 27.42
C LEU A 221 -6.45 12.85 27.16
N TYR A 222 -7.38 12.02 26.69
CA TYR A 222 -7.14 10.62 26.38
C TYR A 222 -7.38 10.39 24.90
N LEU A 223 -6.47 9.67 24.25
CA LEU A 223 -6.78 9.15 22.91
C LEU A 223 -7.88 8.09 23.06
N ARG A 224 -8.93 8.18 22.24
CA ARG A 224 -10.12 7.34 22.39
C ARG A 224 -9.80 5.86 22.24
N ILE A 225 -10.34 5.07 23.14
CA ILE A 225 -10.31 3.59 23.07
C ILE A 225 -11.47 3.04 22.22
N ALA A 226 -12.57 3.82 22.11
CA ALA A 226 -13.75 3.56 21.30
C ALA A 226 -14.54 4.88 21.06
N PRO A 227 -15.21 5.06 19.91
CA PRO A 227 -16.14 6.17 19.67
C PRO A 227 -17.55 5.99 20.28
N GLU A 228 -17.92 4.80 20.77
CA GLU A 228 -19.25 4.41 21.29
C GLU A 228 -20.04 5.54 21.99
N LEU A 229 -19.46 6.16 23.02
CA LEU A 229 -20.19 7.13 23.84
C LEU A 229 -20.59 8.38 23.04
N TYR A 230 -19.80 8.80 22.06
CA TYR A 230 -20.11 9.97 21.23
C TYR A 230 -21.13 9.63 20.15
N LEU A 231 -21.04 8.44 19.55
CA LEU A 231 -22.03 7.98 18.59
C LEU A 231 -23.41 7.84 19.25
N LYS A 232 -23.49 7.31 20.47
CA LYS A 232 -24.75 7.27 21.24
C LYS A 232 -25.32 8.67 21.54
N ARG A 233 -24.47 9.68 21.73
CA ARG A 233 -24.95 11.08 21.88
C ARG A 233 -25.60 11.61 20.61
N LEU A 234 -25.12 11.21 19.43
CA LEU A 234 -25.77 11.54 18.17
C LEU A 234 -27.14 10.88 18.06
N VAL A 235 -27.25 9.61 18.45
CA VAL A 235 -28.55 8.91 18.50
C VAL A 235 -29.53 9.60 19.44
N VAL A 236 -29.08 10.00 20.64
CA VAL A 236 -29.89 10.84 21.57
C VAL A 236 -30.31 12.16 20.91
N GLY A 237 -29.44 12.75 20.10
CA GLY A 237 -29.70 13.96 19.32
C GLY A 237 -30.62 13.78 18.11
N GLY A 238 -31.11 12.56 17.83
CA GLY A 238 -32.03 12.27 16.74
C GLY A 238 -31.40 11.72 15.47
N PHE A 239 -30.08 11.44 15.45
CA PHE A 239 -29.45 10.73 14.34
C PHE A 239 -29.72 9.24 14.45
N GLU A 240 -30.74 8.76 13.75
CA GLU A 240 -31.25 7.39 13.90
C GLU A 240 -30.29 6.31 13.38
N ARG A 241 -29.45 6.60 12.38
CA ARG A 241 -28.50 5.63 11.80
C ARG A 241 -27.16 6.30 11.54
N VAL A 242 -26.15 5.94 12.32
CA VAL A 242 -24.80 6.52 12.23
C VAL A 242 -23.74 5.43 12.20
N PHE A 243 -22.65 5.69 11.51
CA PHE A 243 -21.46 4.86 11.59
C PHE A 243 -20.19 5.71 11.50
N GLU A 244 -19.09 5.18 12.02
CA GLU A 244 -17.78 5.79 11.92
C GLU A 244 -16.72 4.70 11.63
N ILE A 245 -15.89 4.92 10.60
CA ILE A 245 -14.71 4.10 10.30
C ILE A 245 -13.46 4.94 10.54
N ASN A 246 -12.86 4.82 11.71
CA ASN A 246 -11.68 5.64 12.01
C ASN A 246 -10.80 4.97 13.09
N ARG A 247 -9.77 5.67 13.56
CA ARG A 247 -8.75 5.12 14.47
C ARG A 247 -9.28 4.98 15.90
N SER A 248 -8.85 3.91 16.55
CA SER A 248 -8.92 3.72 17.99
C SER A 248 -7.51 3.42 18.51
N PHE A 249 -7.24 3.82 19.75
CA PHE A 249 -5.92 3.76 20.35
C PHE A 249 -6.00 2.98 21.67
N ARG A 250 -5.19 1.94 21.81
CA ARG A 250 -5.12 1.14 23.04
C ARG A 250 -3.66 0.95 23.43
N ASN A 251 -3.32 1.38 24.64
CA ASN A 251 -1.97 1.32 25.18
C ASN A 251 -1.68 -0.08 25.72
N GLU A 252 -1.57 -1.01 24.78
CA GLU A 252 -1.41 -2.45 24.98
C GLU A 252 -0.19 -2.98 24.22
N GLY A 253 0.16 -4.24 24.43
CA GLY A 253 1.26 -4.90 23.72
C GLY A 253 0.98 -5.10 22.22
N ILE A 254 2.05 -5.24 21.43
CA ILE A 254 1.96 -5.53 19.99
C ILE A 254 1.95 -7.06 19.80
N SER A 255 1.14 -7.54 18.85
CA SER A 255 1.14 -8.94 18.42
C SER A 255 0.70 -9.06 16.96
N THR A 256 0.64 -10.29 16.43
CA THR A 256 0.11 -10.56 15.07
C THR A 256 -1.34 -10.14 14.87
N LYS A 257 -2.10 -9.89 15.96
CA LYS A 257 -3.51 -9.49 15.95
C LYS A 257 -3.76 -8.10 16.57
N HIS A 258 -2.75 -7.48 17.18
CA HIS A 258 -2.92 -6.25 17.96
C HIS A 258 -1.86 -5.22 17.58
N ASN A 259 -2.34 -4.03 17.19
CA ASN A 259 -1.52 -2.84 16.99
C ASN A 259 -2.05 -1.72 17.90
N PRO A 260 -1.20 -0.88 18.52
CA PRO A 260 -1.65 0.14 19.49
C PRO A 260 -2.61 1.18 18.91
N GLU A 261 -2.60 1.33 17.58
CA GLU A 261 -3.59 2.08 16.82
C GLU A 261 -4.20 1.19 15.74
N PHE A 262 -5.52 1.14 15.62
CA PHE A 262 -6.20 0.29 14.64
C PHE A 262 -7.49 0.92 14.15
N THR A 263 -7.90 0.55 12.94
CA THR A 263 -9.17 1.01 12.37
C THR A 263 -10.30 0.16 12.90
N MET A 264 -11.34 0.81 13.41
CA MET A 264 -12.57 0.17 13.86
C MET A 264 -13.75 0.78 13.13
N LEU A 265 -14.72 -0.06 12.77
CA LEU A 265 -16.07 0.35 12.39
C LEU A 265 -16.93 0.26 13.64
N GLU A 266 -17.61 1.35 13.99
CA GLU A 266 -18.76 1.32 14.91
C GLU A 266 -19.98 1.86 14.19
N LEU A 267 -21.15 1.27 14.45
CA LEU A 267 -22.43 1.71 13.90
C LEU A 267 -23.54 1.60 14.96
N TYR A 268 -24.51 2.49 14.86
CA TYR A 268 -25.68 2.54 15.73
C TYR A 268 -26.94 2.77 14.90
N GLN A 269 -27.99 2.04 15.24
CA GLN A 269 -29.32 2.19 14.66
C GLN A 269 -30.36 2.29 15.78
N ALA A 270 -31.13 3.38 15.79
CA ALA A 270 -32.28 3.55 16.67
C ALA A 270 -33.38 2.54 16.31
N TYR A 271 -34.15 2.13 17.32
CA TYR A 271 -35.28 1.20 17.19
C TYR A 271 -34.92 -0.21 16.69
N ALA A 272 -33.63 -0.55 16.70
CA ALA A 272 -33.11 -1.88 16.39
C ALA A 272 -32.65 -2.60 17.66
N ASP A 273 -32.57 -3.93 17.59
CA ASP A 273 -31.92 -4.76 18.60
C ASP A 273 -30.70 -5.50 18.01
N TYR A 274 -30.13 -6.44 18.78
CA TYR A 274 -28.93 -7.16 18.36
C TYR A 274 -29.17 -8.16 17.22
N GLN A 275 -30.42 -8.59 16.97
CA GLN A 275 -30.77 -9.44 15.83
C GLN A 275 -30.66 -8.65 14.53
N ASP A 276 -31.12 -7.40 14.52
CA ASP A 276 -30.88 -6.48 13.39
C ASP A 276 -29.37 -6.30 13.14
N MET A 277 -28.58 -6.18 14.22
CA MET A 277 -27.12 -6.08 14.11
C MET A 277 -26.48 -7.35 13.54
N MET A 278 -27.01 -8.54 13.87
CA MET A 278 -26.58 -9.81 13.26
C MET A 278 -26.84 -9.80 11.75
N GLU A 279 -28.03 -9.41 11.31
CA GLU A 279 -28.39 -9.34 9.90
C GLU A 279 -27.56 -8.31 9.12
N ILE A 280 -27.33 -7.12 9.72
CA ILE A 280 -26.46 -6.10 9.14
C ILE A 280 -25.03 -6.63 8.99
N THR A 281 -24.51 -7.32 10.00
CA THR A 281 -23.15 -7.87 9.99
C THR A 281 -22.98 -8.96 8.94
N GLU A 282 -23.91 -9.92 8.88
CA GLU A 282 -23.95 -10.99 7.88
C GLU A 282 -24.01 -10.40 6.46
N GLY A 283 -24.93 -9.45 6.23
CA GLY A 283 -25.09 -8.78 4.94
C GLY A 283 -23.86 -7.96 4.55
N LEU A 284 -23.26 -7.23 5.49
CA LEU A 284 -22.08 -6.39 5.26
C LEU A 284 -20.89 -7.24 4.83
N ILE A 285 -20.52 -8.25 5.62
CA ILE A 285 -19.34 -9.07 5.36
C ILE A 285 -19.50 -9.88 4.07
N SER A 286 -20.68 -10.45 3.83
CA SER A 286 -20.97 -11.19 2.59
C SER A 286 -20.89 -10.30 1.35
N THR A 287 -21.44 -9.08 1.43
CA THR A 287 -21.38 -8.10 0.34
C THR A 287 -19.94 -7.73 0.02
N VAL A 288 -19.14 -7.42 1.06
CA VAL A 288 -17.72 -7.05 0.90
C VAL A 288 -16.93 -8.23 0.31
N ALA A 289 -17.14 -9.46 0.80
CA ALA A 289 -16.47 -10.64 0.28
C ALA A 289 -16.78 -10.85 -1.20
N GLN A 290 -18.06 -10.83 -1.58
CA GLN A 290 -18.48 -10.99 -2.97
C GLN A 290 -17.94 -9.88 -3.88
N GLN A 291 -17.94 -8.62 -3.43
CA GLN A 291 -17.46 -7.49 -4.24
C GLN A 291 -15.94 -7.48 -4.42
N VAL A 292 -15.17 -7.78 -3.37
CA VAL A 292 -13.70 -7.67 -3.37
C VAL A 292 -13.00 -8.95 -3.84
N LEU A 293 -13.62 -10.11 -3.59
CA LEU A 293 -13.04 -11.42 -3.92
C LEU A 293 -13.74 -12.11 -5.09
N GLY A 294 -14.96 -11.69 -5.44
CA GLY A 294 -15.78 -12.36 -6.47
C GLY A 294 -16.40 -13.68 -5.99
N THR A 295 -16.22 -14.04 -4.72
CA THR A 295 -16.66 -15.32 -4.13
C THR A 295 -16.99 -15.12 -2.65
N LEU A 296 -17.88 -15.96 -2.12
CA LEU A 296 -18.16 -16.09 -0.69
C LEU A 296 -17.35 -17.21 -0.02
N GLN A 297 -16.72 -18.08 -0.81
CA GLN A 297 -15.90 -19.19 -0.31
C GLN A 297 -14.42 -18.81 -0.42
N VAL A 298 -13.73 -18.85 0.72
CA VAL A 298 -12.34 -18.42 0.85
C VAL A 298 -11.55 -19.40 1.70
N THR A 299 -10.40 -19.84 1.20
CA THR A 299 -9.43 -20.57 2.00
C THR A 299 -8.59 -19.60 2.84
N PHE A 300 -8.61 -19.76 4.16
CA PHE A 300 -7.73 -19.04 5.09
C PHE A 300 -6.88 -20.04 5.87
N SER A 301 -5.56 -20.01 5.61
CA SER A 301 -4.63 -21.05 6.08
C SER A 301 -5.06 -22.44 5.59
N ASP A 302 -5.41 -23.34 6.49
CA ASP A 302 -5.88 -24.71 6.24
C ASP A 302 -7.41 -24.86 6.34
N ARG A 303 -8.14 -23.76 6.46
CA ARG A 303 -9.58 -23.75 6.67
C ARG A 303 -10.33 -23.13 5.50
N GLU A 304 -11.39 -23.79 5.07
CA GLU A 304 -12.39 -23.21 4.19
C GLU A 304 -13.37 -22.38 5.02
N ILE A 305 -13.59 -21.13 4.62
CA ILE A 305 -14.54 -20.20 5.22
C ILE A 305 -15.59 -19.89 4.17
N ASP A 306 -16.86 -20.15 4.49
CA ASP A 306 -18.00 -19.77 3.67
C ASP A 306 -18.71 -18.57 4.32
N PHE A 307 -18.71 -17.44 3.63
CA PHE A 307 -19.39 -16.22 4.05
C PHE A 307 -20.88 -16.22 3.68
N SER A 308 -21.40 -17.25 3.00
CA SER A 308 -22.82 -17.35 2.65
C SER A 308 -23.73 -17.26 3.88
N THR A 309 -24.81 -16.49 3.76
CA THR A 309 -25.79 -16.27 4.82
C THR A 309 -26.94 -17.28 4.73
N PRO A 310 -27.66 -17.55 5.84
CA PRO A 310 -27.43 -17.06 7.20
C PRO A 310 -26.28 -17.79 7.91
N TRP A 311 -25.65 -17.13 8.88
CA TRP A 311 -24.59 -17.75 9.69
C TRP A 311 -25.14 -18.51 10.89
N THR A 312 -24.35 -19.46 11.39
CA THR A 312 -24.67 -20.22 12.60
C THR A 312 -24.80 -19.29 13.80
N ARG A 313 -25.97 -19.30 14.46
CA ARG A 313 -26.23 -18.58 15.71
C ARG A 313 -26.23 -19.55 16.87
N ILE A 314 -25.33 -19.35 17.83
CA ILE A 314 -25.19 -20.17 19.02
C ILE A 314 -25.06 -19.27 20.25
N SER A 315 -25.73 -19.63 21.35
CA SER A 315 -25.55 -18.91 22.61
C SER A 315 -24.18 -19.21 23.20
N MET A 316 -23.62 -18.30 24.01
CA MET A 316 -22.35 -18.56 24.70
C MET A 316 -22.44 -19.79 25.61
N MET A 317 -23.60 -20.00 26.25
CA MET A 317 -23.82 -21.17 27.11
C MET A 317 -23.78 -22.46 26.31
N ASP A 318 -24.46 -22.51 25.17
CA ASP A 318 -24.48 -23.69 24.30
C ASP A 318 -23.10 -23.97 23.72
N ALA A 319 -22.33 -22.94 23.32
CA ALA A 319 -20.99 -23.10 22.80
C ALA A 319 -20.01 -23.69 23.83
N VAL A 320 -20.17 -23.35 25.11
CA VAL A 320 -19.36 -23.92 26.21
C VAL A 320 -19.79 -25.35 26.53
N LEU A 321 -21.09 -25.64 26.51
CA LEU A 321 -21.63 -26.97 26.80
C LEU A 321 -21.41 -27.96 25.64
N HIS A 322 -21.34 -27.47 24.40
CA HIS A 322 -21.18 -28.27 23.19
C HIS A 322 -20.01 -27.74 22.33
N PRO A 323 -18.75 -27.88 22.78
CA PRO A 323 -17.57 -27.31 22.12
C PRO A 323 -17.21 -27.97 20.78
N SER A 324 -18.02 -28.91 20.29
CA SER A 324 -17.83 -29.64 19.02
C SER A 324 -18.75 -29.16 17.90
N CYS A 325 -19.57 -28.13 18.15
CA CYS A 325 -20.46 -27.51 17.15
C CYS A 325 -19.79 -26.35 16.40
#